data_AF-A0A2T0Q5C9-F1
#
_entry.id   AF-A0A2T0Q5C9-F1
#
_cell.length_a   1.000
_cell.length_b   1.000
_cell.length_c   1.000
_cell.angle_alpha   90.00
_cell.angle_beta   90.00
_cell.angle_gamma   90.00
#
_symmetry.space_group_name_H-M   'P 1'
#
loop_
_entity.id
_entity.type
_entity.pdbx_description
1 polymer ?
#
loop_
_entity_poly.entity_id
_entity_poly.type
_entity_poly.pdbx_seq_one_letter_code
_entity_poly.pdbx_strand_id
1 'polypeptide(L)'
;MSPLAETASLLADRTRAAICQALLDGRAWTAGELARHTGIAPSTASEQLSRLIDGGLLAEERQGRHRYVRLAGPQAAALIEAVASFAPDTARPRGLRASARAGAEARARTCYDHLAGRLGVALADAMVGRGLVAADAGLAVTPAGRDWLAEELGYRRPAGARRPLVRACLDWTERRPHFAGALGAALCAAALERRWVRRLGSGRALAVTPEGAGAFRELLGVES
;
A
#
# COMPACT_ATOMS: atom_id res chain seq x y z
N MET A 1 12.39 -22.65 16.30
CA MET A 1 12.53 -23.03 14.88
C MET A 1 13.38 -21.96 14.20
N SER A 2 13.66 -22.02 12.89
CA SER A 2 14.32 -20.87 12.23
C SER A 2 13.38 -19.65 12.28
N PRO A 3 13.86 -18.43 12.59
CA PRO A 3 13.03 -17.21 12.57
C PRO A 3 12.29 -16.99 11.24
N LEU A 4 12.89 -17.45 10.14
CA LEU A 4 12.26 -17.45 8.81
C LEU A 4 11.05 -18.39 8.76
N ALA A 5 11.19 -19.62 9.30
CA ALA A 5 10.11 -20.60 9.31
C ALA A 5 8.96 -20.16 10.22
N GLU A 6 9.26 -19.53 11.35
CA GLU A 6 8.25 -18.96 12.26
C GLU A 6 7.46 -17.85 11.55
N THR A 7 8.14 -16.90 10.91
CA THR A 7 7.50 -15.83 10.13
C THR A 7 6.68 -16.40 8.96
N ALA A 8 7.23 -17.34 8.20
CA ALA A 8 6.54 -17.97 7.09
C ALA A 8 5.29 -18.73 7.56
N SER A 9 5.34 -19.38 8.72
CA SER A 9 4.20 -20.09 9.30
C SER A 9 3.03 -19.16 9.62
N LEU A 10 3.29 -17.90 9.97
CA LEU A 10 2.23 -16.90 10.18
C LEU A 10 1.50 -16.57 8.88
N LEU A 11 2.18 -16.63 7.73
CA LEU A 11 1.58 -16.33 6.42
C LEU A 11 1.03 -17.59 5.73
N ALA A 12 1.45 -18.79 6.14
CA ALA A 12 1.01 -20.08 5.60
C ALA A 12 -0.41 -20.49 6.09
N ASP A 13 -1.34 -19.55 6.13
CA ASP A 13 -2.76 -19.78 6.41
C ASP A 13 -3.61 -18.80 5.60
N ARG A 14 -4.69 -19.31 4.98
CA ARG A 14 -5.54 -18.52 4.08
C ARG A 14 -6.19 -17.32 4.78
N THR A 15 -6.63 -17.50 6.02
CA THR A 15 -7.33 -16.47 6.80
C THR A 15 -6.35 -15.38 7.23
N ARG A 16 -5.19 -15.76 7.77
CA ARG A 16 -4.14 -14.81 8.15
C ARG A 16 -3.63 -14.03 6.95
N ALA A 17 -3.40 -14.69 5.83
CA ALA A 17 -3.02 -14.03 4.58
C ALA A 17 -4.09 -13.01 4.13
N ALA A 18 -5.37 -13.36 4.18
CA ALA A 18 -6.46 -12.45 3.83
C ALA A 18 -6.56 -11.25 4.79
N ILE A 19 -6.38 -11.45 6.10
CA ILE A 19 -6.31 -10.37 7.10
C ILE A 19 -5.14 -9.42 6.79
N CYS A 20 -3.94 -9.97 6.58
CA CYS A 20 -2.75 -9.19 6.22
C CYS A 20 -2.96 -8.37 4.94
N GLN A 21 -3.59 -8.95 3.92
CA GLN A 21 -3.91 -8.25 2.67
C GLN A 21 -4.97 -7.15 2.86
N ALA A 22 -5.93 -7.32 3.76
CA ALA A 22 -6.92 -6.28 4.07
C ALA A 22 -6.27 -5.06 4.74
N LEU A 23 -5.35 -5.31 5.67
CA LEU A 23 -4.63 -4.27 6.44
C LEU A 23 -3.57 -3.51 5.64
N LEU A 24 -3.26 -3.96 4.41
CA LEU A 24 -2.49 -3.20 3.44
C LEU A 24 -3.22 -1.93 2.93
N ASP A 25 -4.42 -1.63 3.39
CA ASP A 25 -5.04 -0.32 3.15
C ASP A 25 -4.47 0.80 4.05
N GLY A 26 -3.60 0.43 5.00
CA GLY A 26 -2.91 1.32 5.92
C GLY A 26 -3.74 1.75 7.13
N ARG A 27 -5.01 1.33 7.23
CA ARG A 27 -5.91 1.71 8.33
C ARG A 27 -5.86 0.70 9.46
N ALA A 28 -6.27 1.14 10.65
CA ALA A 28 -6.54 0.23 11.75
C ALA A 28 -7.99 -0.29 11.65
N TRP A 29 -8.17 -1.59 11.86
CA TRP A 29 -9.45 -2.28 11.76
C TRP A 29 -9.82 -2.93 13.09
N THR A 30 -11.11 -3.09 13.36
CA THR A 30 -11.57 -3.94 14.47
C THR A 30 -11.56 -5.42 14.07
N ALA A 31 -11.51 -6.31 15.06
CA ALA A 31 -11.63 -7.74 14.84
C ALA A 31 -12.96 -8.11 14.13
N GLY A 32 -14.05 -7.40 14.45
CA GLY A 32 -15.35 -7.62 13.83
C GLY A 32 -15.41 -7.21 12.35
N GLU A 33 -14.73 -6.12 11.97
CA GLU A 33 -14.65 -5.72 10.56
C GLU A 33 -13.82 -6.71 9.74
N LEU A 34 -12.71 -7.20 10.30
CA LEU A 34 -11.88 -8.22 9.65
C LEU A 34 -12.60 -9.56 9.54
N ALA A 35 -13.36 -9.96 10.57
CA ALA A 35 -14.21 -11.15 10.54
C ALA A 35 -15.22 -11.08 9.38
N ARG A 36 -15.90 -9.93 9.25
CA ARG A 36 -16.86 -9.67 8.17
C ARG A 36 -16.18 -9.66 6.80
N HIS A 37 -15.00 -9.04 6.70
CA HIS A 37 -14.24 -8.96 5.45
C HIS A 37 -13.78 -10.34 4.94
N THR A 38 -13.37 -11.21 5.87
CA THR A 38 -12.85 -12.55 5.56
C THR A 38 -13.91 -13.64 5.57
N GLY A 39 -15.13 -13.34 6.01
CA GLY A 39 -16.24 -14.29 6.08
C GLY A 39 -16.09 -15.36 7.16
N ILE A 40 -15.37 -15.05 8.24
CA ILE A 40 -15.10 -15.97 9.36
C ILE A 40 -15.84 -15.55 10.63
N ALA A 41 -15.93 -16.46 11.59
CA ALA A 41 -16.50 -16.16 12.91
C ALA A 41 -15.60 -15.18 13.71
N PRO A 42 -16.18 -14.30 14.55
CA PRO A 42 -15.41 -13.35 15.37
C PRO A 42 -14.38 -14.01 16.32
N SER A 43 -14.69 -15.20 16.83
CA SER A 43 -13.77 -15.99 17.68
C SER A 43 -12.55 -16.44 16.88
N THR A 44 -12.74 -16.96 15.67
CA THR A 44 -11.66 -17.35 14.75
C THR A 44 -10.82 -16.13 14.37
N ALA A 45 -11.44 -14.99 14.07
CA ALA A 45 -10.71 -13.76 13.78
C ALA A 45 -9.82 -13.35 14.96
N SER A 46 -10.35 -13.37 16.18
CA SER A 46 -9.59 -13.05 17.39
C SER A 46 -8.38 -13.96 17.58
N GLU A 47 -8.53 -15.26 17.37
CA GLU A 47 -7.42 -16.23 17.45
C GLU A 47 -6.34 -15.94 16.41
N GLN A 48 -6.72 -15.71 15.15
CA GLN A 48 -5.77 -15.40 14.09
C GLN A 48 -5.03 -14.09 14.34
N LEU A 49 -5.73 -13.08 14.88
CA LEU A 49 -5.14 -11.80 15.23
C LEU A 49 -4.11 -11.94 16.36
N SER A 50 -4.41 -12.70 17.41
CA SER A 50 -3.43 -12.94 18.49
C SER A 50 -2.15 -13.56 17.95
N ARG A 51 -2.25 -14.62 17.12
CA ARG A 51 -1.07 -15.24 16.50
C ARG A 51 -0.23 -14.26 15.67
N LEU A 52 -0.88 -13.38 14.91
CA LEU A 52 -0.21 -12.39 14.09
C LEU A 52 0.42 -11.23 14.89
N ILE A 53 -0.18 -10.88 16.03
CA ILE A 53 0.35 -9.87 16.96
C ILE A 53 1.55 -10.45 17.71
N ASP A 54 1.42 -11.66 18.27
CA ASP A 54 2.49 -12.36 19.00
C ASP A 54 3.70 -12.61 18.09
N GLY A 55 3.44 -12.88 16.80
CA GLY A 55 4.45 -13.02 15.76
C GLY A 55 5.02 -11.71 15.20
N GLY A 56 4.58 -10.55 15.69
CA GLY A 56 5.11 -9.23 15.33
C GLY A 56 4.73 -8.70 13.95
N LEU A 57 3.79 -9.35 13.23
CA LEU A 57 3.30 -8.84 11.94
C LEU A 57 2.25 -7.75 12.12
N LEU A 58 1.46 -7.82 13.19
CA LEU A 58 0.43 -6.84 13.52
C LEU A 58 0.74 -6.14 14.85
N ALA A 59 0.19 -4.94 15.00
CA ALA A 59 0.18 -4.20 16.25
C ALA A 59 -1.27 -3.90 16.67
N GLU A 60 -1.50 -3.91 17.98
CA GLU A 60 -2.76 -3.49 18.59
C GLU A 60 -2.70 -1.99 18.94
N GLU A 61 -3.79 -1.28 18.65
CA GLU A 61 -4.02 0.09 19.11
C GLU A 61 -5.32 0.16 19.90
N ARG A 62 -5.25 0.72 21.10
CA ARG A 62 -6.43 0.93 21.94
C ARG A 62 -6.92 2.35 21.79
N GLN A 63 -8.17 2.48 21.35
CA GLN A 63 -8.86 3.76 21.28
C GLN A 63 -10.21 3.64 22.00
N GLY A 64 -10.25 4.17 23.22
CA GLY A 64 -11.39 4.00 24.13
C GLY A 64 -11.64 2.51 24.43
N ARG A 65 -12.90 2.08 24.27
CA ARG A 65 -13.32 0.68 24.49
C ARG A 65 -13.00 -0.27 23.32
N HIS A 66 -12.54 0.27 22.20
CA HIS A 66 -12.34 -0.50 20.97
C HIS A 66 -10.87 -0.87 20.79
N ARG A 67 -10.65 -2.15 20.51
CA ARG A 67 -9.37 -2.72 20.12
C ARG A 67 -9.27 -2.69 18.60
N TYR A 68 -8.33 -1.89 18.10
CA TYR A 68 -7.98 -1.84 16.69
C TYR A 68 -6.69 -2.59 16.43
N VAL A 69 -6.53 -3.11 15.22
CA VAL A 69 -5.34 -3.79 14.75
C VAL A 69 -4.90 -3.21 13.42
N ARG A 70 -3.59 -3.09 13.22
CA ARG A 70 -2.97 -2.70 11.95
C ARG A 70 -1.69 -3.47 11.72
N LEU A 71 -1.11 -3.36 10.52
CA LEU A 71 0.25 -3.84 10.29
C LEU A 71 1.22 -3.17 11.29
N ALA A 72 2.15 -3.94 11.83
CA ALA A 72 3.09 -3.47 12.84
C ALA A 72 3.90 -2.25 12.36
N GLY A 73 4.22 -2.22 11.07
CA GLY A 73 4.82 -1.06 10.42
C GLY A 73 5.19 -1.32 8.96
N PRO A 74 5.96 -0.39 8.35
CA PRO A 74 6.35 -0.48 6.94
C PRO A 74 7.13 -1.75 6.58
N GLN A 75 7.91 -2.32 7.52
CA GLN A 75 8.63 -3.57 7.28
C GLN A 75 7.68 -4.77 7.12
N ALA A 76 6.64 -4.85 7.95
CA ALA A 76 5.63 -5.90 7.84
C ALA A 76 4.85 -5.78 6.53
N ALA A 77 4.47 -4.56 6.14
CA ALA A 77 3.84 -4.29 4.84
C ALA A 77 4.74 -4.75 3.68
N ALA A 78 6.01 -4.35 3.68
CA ALA A 78 6.96 -4.73 2.63
C ALA A 78 7.15 -6.26 2.52
N LEU A 79 7.16 -6.98 3.65
CA LEU A 79 7.21 -8.44 3.65
C LEU A 79 5.96 -9.05 3.01
N ILE A 80 4.76 -8.60 3.41
CA ILE A 80 3.50 -9.13 2.88
C ILE A 80 3.41 -8.84 1.36
N GLU A 81 3.81 -7.65 0.93
CA GLU A 81 3.90 -7.26 -0.48
C GLU A 81 4.87 -8.16 -1.27
N ALA A 82 6.06 -8.41 -0.72
CA ALA A 82 7.07 -9.28 -1.34
C ALA A 82 6.57 -10.72 -1.50
N VAL A 83 5.93 -11.27 -0.47
CA VAL A 83 5.37 -12.63 -0.54
C VAL A 83 4.21 -12.70 -1.54
N ALA A 84 3.33 -11.70 -1.55
CA ALA A 84 2.19 -11.66 -2.46
C ALA A 84 2.61 -11.48 -3.93
N SER A 85 3.67 -10.72 -4.19
CA SER A 85 4.22 -10.54 -5.55
C SER A 85 5.02 -11.75 -6.05
N PHE A 86 5.45 -12.66 -5.17
CA PHE A 86 6.13 -13.89 -5.55
C PHE A 86 5.20 -14.93 -6.16
N ALA A 87 3.92 -14.93 -5.76
CA ALA A 87 2.94 -15.86 -6.30
C ALA A 87 2.68 -15.55 -7.79
N PRO A 88 2.66 -16.57 -8.67
CA PRO A 88 2.23 -16.36 -10.06
C PRO A 88 0.81 -15.78 -10.10
N ASP A 89 0.48 -15.06 -11.18
CA ASP A 89 -0.86 -14.51 -11.44
C ASP A 89 -1.93 -15.57 -11.18
N THR A 90 -2.58 -15.52 -10.02
CA THR A 90 -3.45 -16.61 -9.59
C THR A 90 -4.83 -16.13 -9.17
N ALA A 91 -5.80 -16.87 -9.70
CA ALA A 91 -7.25 -16.79 -9.60
C ALA A 91 -7.93 -15.67 -10.41
N ARG A 92 -8.47 -16.06 -11.58
CA ARG A 92 -9.43 -15.26 -12.34
C ARG A 92 -10.61 -14.88 -11.43
N PRO A 93 -10.98 -13.59 -11.31
CA PRO A 93 -12.10 -13.18 -10.48
C PRO A 93 -13.37 -13.93 -10.87
N ARG A 94 -14.06 -14.51 -9.88
CA ARG A 94 -15.32 -15.21 -10.12
C ARG A 94 -16.49 -14.23 -10.03
N GLY A 95 -17.13 -13.99 -11.16
CA GLY A 95 -18.29 -13.11 -11.28
C GLY A 95 -17.96 -11.63 -11.49
N LEU A 96 -18.99 -10.87 -11.89
CA LEU A 96 -18.85 -9.49 -12.34
C LEU A 96 -18.33 -8.54 -11.25
N ARG A 97 -18.82 -8.67 -10.01
CA ARG A 97 -18.41 -7.81 -8.89
C ARG A 97 -16.93 -7.98 -8.54
N ALA A 98 -16.45 -9.22 -8.48
CA ALA A 98 -15.05 -9.51 -8.22
C ALA A 98 -14.15 -9.00 -9.35
N SER A 99 -14.58 -9.17 -10.61
CA SER A 99 -13.87 -8.65 -11.78
C SER A 99 -13.81 -7.11 -11.78
N ALA A 100 -14.92 -6.43 -11.49
CA ALA A 100 -14.95 -4.98 -11.41
C ALA A 100 -14.03 -4.44 -10.31
N ARG A 101 -14.00 -5.09 -9.14
CA ARG A 101 -13.08 -4.74 -8.04
C ARG A 101 -11.62 -4.95 -8.44
N ALA A 102 -11.29 -6.11 -9.01
CA ALA A 102 -9.94 -6.39 -9.49
C ALA A 102 -9.49 -5.36 -10.55
N GLY A 103 -10.38 -5.02 -11.49
CA GLY A 103 -10.11 -3.98 -12.48
C GLY A 103 -9.92 -2.59 -11.88
N ALA A 104 -10.68 -2.24 -10.83
CA ALA A 104 -10.48 -0.98 -10.10
C ALA A 104 -9.14 -0.95 -9.37
N GLU A 105 -8.78 -2.02 -8.64
CA GLU A 105 -7.50 -2.13 -7.94
C GLU A 105 -6.30 -2.16 -8.89
N ALA A 106 -6.45 -2.72 -10.10
CA ALA A 106 -5.44 -2.68 -11.15
C ALA A 106 -5.24 -1.27 -11.72
N ARG A 107 -6.31 -0.48 -11.88
CA ARG A 107 -6.21 0.92 -12.34
C ARG A 107 -5.50 1.81 -11.31
N ALA A 108 -6.00 1.81 -10.08
CA ALA A 108 -5.42 2.59 -8.99
C ALA A 108 -5.78 1.98 -7.63
N ARG A 109 -4.80 1.89 -6.74
CA ARG A 109 -5.01 1.45 -5.35
C ARG A 109 -3.96 2.03 -4.41
N THR A 110 -4.14 1.83 -3.11
CA THR A 110 -3.05 1.90 -2.13
C THR A 110 -2.38 0.54 -1.99
N CYS A 111 -1.05 0.46 -2.07
CA CYS A 111 -0.33 -0.79 -1.77
C CYS A 111 -0.20 -0.99 -0.25
N TYR A 112 0.19 0.07 0.45
CA TYR A 112 0.12 0.25 1.90
C TYR A 112 -0.29 1.70 2.15
N ASP A 113 0.71 2.58 2.23
CA ASP A 113 0.54 4.02 2.37
C ASP A 113 0.93 4.80 1.11
N HIS A 114 1.15 4.11 -0.01
CA HIS A 114 1.58 4.69 -1.29
C HIS A 114 0.72 4.18 -2.45
N LEU A 115 0.70 4.94 -3.56
CA LEU A 115 -0.10 4.64 -4.74
C LEU A 115 0.49 3.47 -5.54
N ALA A 116 -0.39 2.61 -6.05
CA ALA A 116 -0.08 1.42 -6.83
C ALA A 116 -1.14 1.17 -7.91
N GLY A 117 -0.98 0.07 -8.65
CA GLY A 117 -1.65 -0.16 -9.92
C GLY A 117 -1.04 0.67 -11.04
N ARG A 118 -1.75 0.74 -12.16
CA ARG A 118 -1.33 1.52 -13.34
C ARG A 118 -0.98 2.96 -12.99
N LEU A 119 -1.79 3.61 -12.16
CA LEU A 119 -1.52 4.97 -11.69
C LEU A 119 -0.18 5.06 -10.95
N GLY A 120 0.07 4.18 -9.98
CA GLY A 120 1.30 4.22 -9.19
C GLY A 120 2.56 3.99 -10.04
N VAL A 121 2.48 3.08 -11.02
CA VAL A 121 3.56 2.81 -11.98
C VAL A 121 3.76 4.01 -12.92
N ALA A 122 2.69 4.58 -13.48
CA ALA A 122 2.77 5.73 -14.36
C ALA A 122 3.37 6.97 -13.67
N LEU A 123 3.01 7.22 -12.41
CA LEU A 123 3.60 8.29 -11.60
C LEU A 123 5.09 8.03 -11.34
N ALA A 124 5.47 6.78 -11.05
CA ALA A 124 6.88 6.43 -10.86
C ALA A 124 7.70 6.65 -12.14
N ASP A 125 7.21 6.17 -13.28
CA ASP A 125 7.83 6.38 -14.60
C ASP A 125 8.01 7.87 -14.90
N ALA A 126 6.97 8.68 -14.66
CA ALA A 126 7.02 10.11 -14.90
C ALA A 126 8.04 10.83 -14.02
N MET A 127 8.13 10.46 -12.74
CA MET A 127 9.14 11.03 -11.83
C MET A 127 10.57 10.65 -12.23
N VAL A 128 10.78 9.46 -12.78
CA VAL A 128 12.10 9.07 -13.36
C VAL A 128 12.36 9.85 -14.64
N GLY A 129 11.41 9.90 -15.57
CA GLY A 129 11.54 10.60 -16.85
C GLY A 129 11.80 12.11 -16.70
N ARG A 130 11.30 12.72 -15.62
CA ARG A 130 11.54 14.12 -15.26
C ARG A 130 12.81 14.34 -14.42
N GLY A 131 13.56 13.29 -14.09
CA GLY A 131 14.77 13.40 -13.27
C GLY A 131 14.51 13.77 -11.81
N LEU A 132 13.28 13.58 -11.29
CA LEU A 132 12.97 13.76 -9.87
C LEU A 132 13.49 12.58 -9.04
N VAL A 133 13.56 11.40 -9.65
CA VAL A 133 14.13 10.18 -9.07
C VAL A 133 15.14 9.60 -10.05
N ALA A 134 16.38 9.42 -9.62
CA ALA A 134 17.39 8.68 -10.35
C ALA A 134 17.21 7.17 -10.11
N ALA A 135 17.44 6.36 -11.14
CA ALA A 135 17.26 4.90 -11.12
C ALA A 135 18.43 4.12 -11.73
N ASP A 136 19.51 4.80 -12.11
CA ASP A 136 20.70 4.28 -12.80
C ASP A 136 21.64 3.47 -11.88
N ALA A 137 21.91 3.96 -10.67
CA ALA A 137 22.79 3.32 -9.69
C ALA A 137 22.05 2.88 -8.40
N GLY A 138 20.72 2.77 -8.50
CA GLY A 138 19.80 2.59 -7.37
C GLY A 138 18.86 3.77 -7.22
N LEU A 139 17.73 3.55 -6.55
CA LEU A 139 16.71 4.59 -6.42
C LEU A 139 17.14 5.69 -5.45
N ALA A 140 17.25 6.90 -5.96
CA ALA A 140 17.54 8.09 -5.17
C ALA A 140 16.70 9.28 -5.63
N VAL A 141 16.07 9.98 -4.68
CA VAL A 141 15.44 11.28 -4.99
C VAL A 141 16.54 12.31 -5.25
N THR A 142 16.48 12.97 -6.39
CA THR A 142 17.44 14.00 -6.82
C THR A 142 17.23 15.31 -6.04
N PRO A 143 18.14 16.29 -6.12
CA PRO A 143 17.87 17.63 -5.58
C PRO A 143 16.56 18.22 -6.09
N ALA A 144 16.34 18.21 -7.42
CA ALA A 144 15.09 18.65 -8.03
C ALA A 144 13.86 17.89 -7.51
N GLY A 145 13.99 16.58 -7.26
CA GLY A 145 12.92 15.79 -6.64
C GLY A 145 12.61 16.20 -5.21
N ARG A 146 13.60 16.65 -4.42
CA ARG A 146 13.37 17.15 -3.06
C ARG A 146 12.67 18.51 -3.08
N ASP A 147 13.06 19.38 -4.00
CA ASP A 147 12.44 20.69 -4.18
C ASP A 147 10.97 20.51 -4.61
N TRP A 148 10.73 19.64 -5.60
CA TRP A 148 9.38 19.27 -6.03
C TRP A 148 8.53 18.71 -4.88
N LEU A 149 9.08 17.83 -4.03
CA LEU A 149 8.36 17.33 -2.85
C LEU A 149 7.98 18.46 -1.87
N ALA A 150 8.87 19.43 -1.68
CA ALA A 150 8.65 20.53 -0.75
C ALA A 150 7.64 21.55 -1.29
N GLU A 151 7.73 21.88 -2.58
CA GLU A 151 6.91 22.90 -3.24
C GLU A 151 5.52 22.35 -3.58
N GLU A 152 5.48 21.19 -4.25
CA GLU A 152 4.22 20.66 -4.76
C GLU A 152 3.47 19.88 -3.70
N LEU A 153 4.15 19.12 -2.83
CA LEU A 153 3.50 18.26 -1.83
C LEU A 153 3.60 18.80 -0.39
N GLY A 154 4.36 19.86 -0.16
CA GLY A 154 4.60 20.37 1.21
C GLY A 154 5.45 19.42 2.06
N TYR A 155 6.13 18.44 1.47
CA TYR A 155 6.90 17.43 2.20
C TYR A 155 8.38 17.77 2.25
N ARG A 156 8.89 18.03 3.46
CA ARG A 156 10.33 18.12 3.75
C ARG A 156 10.76 16.94 4.61
N ARG A 157 11.80 16.23 4.19
CA ARG A 157 12.31 15.07 4.93
C ARG A 157 12.85 15.52 6.30
N PRO A 158 12.33 14.98 7.43
CA PRO A 158 12.85 15.31 8.75
C PRO A 158 14.29 14.85 8.94
N ALA A 159 15.07 15.60 9.72
CA ALA A 159 16.40 15.19 10.15
C ALA A 159 16.31 13.89 10.96
N GLY A 160 17.24 12.94 10.70
CA GLY A 160 17.26 11.65 11.40
C GLY A 160 16.16 10.66 11.01
N ALA A 161 15.36 10.95 9.97
CA ALA A 161 14.30 10.04 9.52
C ALA A 161 14.88 8.68 9.07
N ARG A 162 14.52 7.62 9.82
CA ARG A 162 14.94 6.23 9.54
C ARG A 162 14.27 5.63 8.30
N ARG A 163 13.08 6.10 7.94
CA ARG A 163 12.36 5.64 6.75
C ARG A 163 13.11 6.08 5.49
N PRO A 164 13.38 5.17 4.54
CA PRO A 164 13.96 5.54 3.25
C PRO A 164 13.10 6.58 2.53
N LEU A 165 13.74 7.57 1.90
CA LEU A 165 13.02 8.60 1.18
C LEU A 165 12.29 8.02 -0.04
N VAL A 166 12.93 7.13 -0.79
CA VAL A 166 12.33 6.38 -1.90
C VAL A 166 12.74 4.91 -1.82
N ARG A 167 11.83 4.02 -2.23
CA ARG A 167 12.05 2.57 -2.35
C ARG A 167 11.25 2.05 -3.55
N ALA A 168 11.78 1.06 -4.27
CA ALA A 168 11.02 0.29 -5.25
C ALA A 168 10.04 -0.65 -4.53
N CYS A 169 8.77 -0.61 -4.91
CA CYS A 169 7.81 -1.63 -4.55
C CYS A 169 7.26 -2.24 -5.83
N LEU A 170 7.29 -3.58 -5.94
CA LEU A 170 6.87 -4.28 -7.13
C LEU A 170 5.34 -4.35 -7.17
N ASP A 171 4.75 -3.81 -8.23
CA ASP A 171 3.33 -3.95 -8.48
C ASP A 171 3.02 -5.35 -8.99
N TRP A 172 2.19 -6.14 -8.28
CA TRP A 172 1.85 -7.48 -8.75
C TRP A 172 0.96 -7.47 -10.01
N THR A 173 0.18 -6.40 -10.25
CA THR A 173 -0.78 -6.34 -11.37
C THR A 173 -0.10 -5.90 -12.65
N GLU A 174 0.86 -4.98 -12.53
CA GLU A 174 1.58 -4.41 -13.67
C GLU A 174 2.96 -5.06 -13.84
N ARG A 175 3.46 -5.81 -12.85
CA ARG A 175 4.81 -6.43 -12.79
C ARG A 175 5.94 -5.41 -12.99
N ARG A 176 5.71 -4.18 -12.54
CA ARG A 176 6.62 -3.05 -12.67
C ARG A 176 6.78 -2.34 -11.33
N PRO A 177 7.93 -1.73 -11.03
CA PRO A 177 8.12 -1.01 -9.79
C PRO A 177 7.29 0.28 -9.77
N HIS A 178 6.70 0.59 -8.62
CA HIS A 178 6.24 1.92 -8.25
C HIS A 178 7.00 2.40 -7.00
N PHE A 179 6.74 3.64 -6.55
CA PHE A 179 7.47 4.23 -5.42
C PHE A 179 6.77 4.07 -4.07
N ALA A 180 7.49 3.44 -3.15
CA ALA A 180 7.24 3.45 -1.72
C ALA A 180 8.26 4.35 -1.01
N GLY A 181 8.36 4.25 0.33
CA GLY A 181 9.19 5.15 1.11
C GLY A 181 8.44 6.44 1.44
N ALA A 182 9.16 7.45 1.93
CA ALA A 182 8.52 8.69 2.38
C ALA A 182 7.94 9.52 1.22
N LEU A 183 8.58 9.50 0.04
CA LEU A 183 8.08 10.09 -1.19
C LEU A 183 6.73 9.48 -1.59
N GLY A 184 6.65 8.15 -1.67
CA GLY A 184 5.40 7.47 -2.04
C GLY A 184 4.27 7.73 -1.05
N ALA A 185 4.60 7.81 0.24
CA ALA A 185 3.63 8.14 1.29
C ALA A 185 3.15 9.59 1.21
N ALA A 186 4.06 10.55 1.01
CA ALA A 186 3.73 11.96 0.86
C ALA A 186 2.82 12.20 -0.36
N LEU A 187 3.14 11.57 -1.49
CA LEU A 187 2.32 11.67 -2.70
C LEU A 187 0.92 11.08 -2.51
N CYS A 188 0.82 9.90 -1.89
CA CYS A 188 -0.47 9.29 -1.59
C CYS A 188 -1.30 10.12 -0.62
N ALA A 189 -0.68 10.64 0.44
CA ALA A 189 -1.33 11.51 1.42
C ALA A 189 -1.87 12.78 0.74
N ALA A 190 -1.03 13.48 -0.03
CA ALA A 190 -1.44 14.67 -0.78
C ALA A 190 -2.56 14.37 -1.78
N ALA A 191 -2.48 13.26 -2.50
CA ALA A 191 -3.51 12.88 -3.47
C ALA A 191 -4.87 12.60 -2.82
N LEU A 192 -4.87 12.00 -1.61
CA LEU A 192 -6.10 11.76 -0.85
C LEU A 192 -6.64 13.05 -0.22
N GLU A 193 -5.77 13.85 0.40
CA GLU A 193 -6.12 15.10 1.08
C GLU A 193 -6.69 16.13 0.10
N ARG A 194 -6.02 16.30 -1.06
CA ARG A 194 -6.44 17.21 -2.12
C ARG A 194 -7.53 16.62 -3.02
N ARG A 195 -8.00 15.42 -2.72
CA ARG A 195 -9.04 14.69 -3.47
C ARG A 195 -8.70 14.47 -4.95
N TRP A 196 -7.42 14.33 -5.29
CA TRP A 196 -6.99 13.85 -6.60
C TRP A 196 -7.37 12.38 -6.82
N VAL A 197 -7.42 11.64 -5.72
CA VAL A 197 -7.95 10.28 -5.69
C VAL A 197 -8.95 10.14 -4.54
N ARG A 198 -9.90 9.22 -4.69
CA ARG A 198 -10.85 8.84 -3.64
C ARG A 198 -10.91 7.33 -3.47
N ARG A 199 -11.13 6.86 -2.25
CA ARG A 199 -11.29 5.43 -1.96
C ARG A 199 -12.61 4.89 -2.52
N LEU A 200 -12.57 3.67 -3.04
CA LEU A 200 -13.74 2.93 -3.53
C LEU A 200 -14.11 1.85 -2.52
N GLY A 201 -15.23 2.05 -1.84
CA GLY A 201 -15.71 1.15 -0.79
C GLY A 201 -14.73 1.06 0.39
N SER A 202 -14.70 -0.09 1.04
CA SER A 202 -13.85 -0.33 2.23
C SER A 202 -12.51 -0.99 1.91
N GLY A 203 -12.16 -1.14 0.62
CA GLY A 203 -10.93 -1.81 0.19
C GLY A 203 -9.78 -0.84 -0.12
N ARG A 204 -8.83 -1.32 -0.91
CA ARG A 204 -7.64 -0.56 -1.34
C ARG A 204 -7.82 0.19 -2.66
N ALA A 205 -8.88 -0.11 -3.40
CA ALA A 205 -9.17 0.51 -4.69
C ALA A 205 -9.34 2.03 -4.56
N LEU A 206 -8.80 2.76 -5.53
CA LEU A 206 -8.92 4.19 -5.68
C LEU A 206 -9.58 4.52 -7.02
N ALA A 207 -10.27 5.65 -7.09
CA ALA A 207 -10.67 6.30 -8.33
C ALA A 207 -9.95 7.64 -8.42
N VAL A 208 -9.37 7.92 -9.59
CA VAL A 208 -8.87 9.26 -9.92
C VAL A 208 -10.06 10.15 -10.19
N THR A 209 -10.05 11.35 -9.62
CA THR A 209 -11.07 12.37 -9.84
C THR A 209 -10.72 13.20 -11.08
N PRO A 210 -11.68 13.93 -11.69
CA PRO A 210 -11.36 14.86 -12.77
C PRO A 210 -10.28 15.88 -12.38
N GLU A 211 -10.32 16.38 -11.15
CA GLU A 211 -9.32 17.29 -10.60
C GLU A 211 -7.96 16.62 -10.46
N GLY A 212 -7.93 15.36 -10.01
CA GLY A 212 -6.72 14.56 -9.92
C GLY A 212 -6.09 14.27 -11.27
N ALA A 213 -6.91 13.98 -12.29
CA ALA A 213 -6.44 13.78 -13.66
C ALA A 213 -5.75 15.05 -14.20
N GLY A 214 -6.33 16.22 -13.91
CA GLY A 214 -5.70 17.51 -14.22
C GLY A 214 -4.37 17.69 -13.49
N ALA A 215 -4.36 17.47 -12.17
CA ALA A 215 -3.17 17.64 -11.33
C ALA A 215 -2.03 16.69 -11.71
N PHE A 216 -2.30 15.40 -11.95
CA PHE A 216 -1.26 14.45 -12.37
C PHE A 216 -0.67 14.78 -13.74
N ARG A 217 -1.49 15.32 -14.65
CA ARG A 217 -1.03 15.81 -15.95
C ARG A 217 -0.14 17.05 -15.81
N GLU A 218 -0.56 18.03 -15.01
CA GLU A 218 0.19 19.26 -14.78
C GLU A 218 1.53 18.99 -14.10
N LEU A 219 1.49 18.28 -12.97
CA LEU A 219 2.66 18.08 -12.11
C LEU A 219 3.66 17.09 -12.70
N LEU A 220 3.17 16.03 -13.36
CA LEU A 220 3.99 14.89 -13.76
C LEU A 220 3.81 14.48 -15.23
N GLY A 221 2.83 15.03 -15.95
CA GLY A 221 2.58 14.65 -17.35
C GLY A 221 1.90 13.30 -17.50
N VAL A 222 1.23 12.80 -16.46
CA VAL A 222 0.56 11.50 -16.48
C VAL A 222 -0.90 11.66 -16.91
N GLU A 223 -1.32 10.87 -17.91
CA GLU A 223 -2.72 10.68 -18.25
C GLU A 223 -3.30 9.53 -17.42
N SER A 224 -4.34 9.81 -16.65
CA SER A 224 -4.96 8.89 -15.67
C SER A 224 -6.32 8.36 -16.10
#